data_AF-A0AAU9ZHH3-F1
#
_entry.id   AF-A0AAU9ZHH3-F1
#
_cell.length_a   1.000
_cell.length_b   1.000
_cell.length_c   1.000
_cell.angle_alpha   90.00
_cell.angle_beta   90.00
_cell.angle_gamma   90.00
#
_symmetry.space_group_name_H-M   'P 1'
#
loop_
_entity.id
_entity.type
_entity.pdbx_description
1 polymer ?
#
loop_
_entity_poly.entity_id
_entity_poly.type
_entity_poly.pdbx_seq_one_letter_code
_entity_poly.pdbx_strand_id
1 'polypeptide(L)'
;MSCPVTGSPTLGPPSLPREPNVAPEDLLSALLLLQVQALEQRNQLLETRWSFLQGQGTATFDLSHHYETFQSSLQEELRKVSQERGQLEANLLQVLEKVEEFRIRYEDEISKRTDLEFTFVQLKKDLDAECLRRTELETKLKGLQSFVELMRTVYEQELKDLTAQVKDVSVTVGLDSRCHIDLSGIVEEVKAQYDAIAARSLEEAEAYSRSQLEERAARSAEFGSSLQSSRCEIADLNVRIQKLRSQILSIKSHCLKLEENIKVAEEQGELAFQDAKDKLAQLEAALQKAKQDMARQLREYQDLMNTKLALDIEIATYHKLVEGEENRMDLPSATVVSAVQSRCRTTASKSGLSKTPSRKKKNHRGPVIKITEMSEKYLSQESEASE
;
A
#
# COMPACT_ATOMS: atom_id res chain seq x y z
N MET A 1 35.95 -35.42 -91.34
CA MET A 1 37.13 -36.21 -91.72
C MET A 1 36.68 -37.60 -92.09
N SER A 2 36.66 -37.86 -93.41
CA SER A 2 36.89 -39.16 -94.07
C SER A 2 36.00 -40.37 -93.75
N CYS A 3 35.15 -40.72 -94.73
CA CYS A 3 34.92 -42.13 -95.11
C CYS A 3 36.21 -42.73 -95.71
N PRO A 4 36.38 -44.06 -95.75
CA PRO A 4 36.03 -44.84 -96.96
C PRO A 4 35.33 -46.20 -96.61
N VAL A 5 34.42 -46.80 -97.42
CA VAL A 5 34.58 -47.51 -98.73
C VAL A 5 35.51 -48.74 -98.55
N THR A 6 35.16 -50.02 -98.81
CA THR A 6 34.61 -50.70 -100.01
C THR A 6 34.47 -52.21 -99.71
N GLY A 7 33.62 -52.96 -100.44
CA GLY A 7 33.88 -54.39 -100.70
C GLY A 7 32.69 -55.35 -100.80
N SER A 8 32.04 -55.41 -101.97
CA SER A 8 31.51 -56.65 -102.58
C SER A 8 32.57 -57.20 -103.57
N PRO A 9 32.55 -58.45 -104.13
CA PRO A 9 31.46 -59.42 -104.38
C PRO A 9 31.84 -60.90 -104.00
N THR A 10 31.08 -61.99 -104.24
CA THR A 10 31.00 -62.75 -105.52
C THR A 10 30.08 -63.99 -105.39
N LEU A 11 29.50 -64.37 -106.53
CA LEU A 11 28.45 -65.35 -106.87
C LEU A 11 28.65 -66.84 -106.52
N GLY A 12 27.51 -67.53 -106.36
CA GLY A 12 27.28 -68.94 -106.73
C GLY A 12 25.83 -69.40 -106.51
N PRO A 13 25.09 -69.90 -107.52
CA PRO A 13 23.79 -70.58 -107.36
C PRO A 13 23.93 -72.12 -107.58
N PRO A 14 22.86 -72.91 -107.65
CA PRO A 14 21.85 -73.20 -106.63
C PRO A 14 21.76 -74.72 -106.32
N SER A 15 21.25 -75.10 -105.15
CA SER A 15 20.74 -76.47 -104.92
C SER A 15 19.74 -76.49 -103.75
N LEU A 16 18.45 -76.59 -104.10
CA LEU A 16 17.43 -77.26 -103.27
C LEU A 16 17.78 -78.77 -103.18
N PRO A 17 17.23 -79.58 -102.25
CA PRO A 17 16.13 -79.31 -101.31
C PRO A 17 16.38 -79.81 -99.86
N ARG A 18 15.57 -79.35 -98.89
CA ARG A 18 14.84 -80.18 -97.90
C ARG A 18 14.21 -79.31 -96.81
N GLU A 19 12.88 -79.21 -96.85
CA GLU A 19 12.02 -79.13 -95.67
C GLU A 19 12.50 -80.13 -94.59
N PRO A 20 12.52 -79.75 -93.31
CA PRO A 20 11.33 -80.02 -92.50
C PRO A 20 11.00 -78.97 -91.42
N ASN A 21 9.70 -78.70 -91.25
CA ASN A 21 8.99 -78.53 -89.97
C ASN A 21 9.76 -77.91 -88.78
N VAL A 22 9.55 -76.61 -88.55
CA VAL A 22 9.75 -75.99 -87.23
C VAL A 22 8.44 -76.10 -86.44
N ALA A 23 8.51 -76.68 -85.25
CA ALA A 23 7.37 -77.03 -84.39
C ALA A 23 6.64 -75.78 -83.83
N PRO A 24 5.32 -75.87 -83.56
CA PRO A 24 4.49 -74.76 -83.06
C PRO A 24 4.79 -74.29 -81.62
N GLU A 25 5.72 -74.93 -80.91
CA GLU A 25 6.10 -74.64 -79.51
C GLU A 25 7.01 -73.39 -79.38
N ASP A 26 7.90 -73.14 -80.35
CA ASP A 26 8.86 -72.02 -80.32
C ASP A 26 8.21 -70.64 -80.57
N LEU A 27 7.04 -70.62 -81.20
CA LEU A 27 6.29 -69.39 -81.46
C LEU A 27 5.45 -68.97 -80.24
N LEU A 28 4.99 -69.96 -79.45
CA LEU A 28 4.24 -69.75 -78.22
C LEU A 28 5.18 -69.27 -77.09
N SER A 29 6.39 -69.83 -76.98
CA SER A 29 7.40 -69.38 -76.01
C SER A 29 7.86 -67.95 -76.29
N ALA A 30 8.08 -67.56 -77.55
CA ALA A 30 8.44 -66.20 -77.94
C ALA A 30 7.31 -65.18 -77.67
N LEU A 31 6.05 -65.54 -77.88
CA LEU A 31 4.89 -64.69 -77.60
C LEU A 31 4.70 -64.47 -76.08
N LEU A 32 4.88 -65.53 -75.28
CA LEU A 32 4.83 -65.44 -73.81
C LEU A 32 5.99 -64.61 -73.26
N LEU A 33 7.20 -64.75 -73.82
CA LEU A 33 8.37 -63.96 -73.42
C LEU A 33 8.17 -62.46 -73.72
N LEU A 34 7.62 -62.12 -74.90
CA LEU A 34 7.26 -60.74 -75.26
C LEU A 34 6.20 -60.17 -74.31
N GLN A 35 5.23 -60.99 -73.90
CA GLN A 35 4.17 -60.55 -72.96
C GLN A 35 4.71 -60.34 -71.54
N VAL A 36 5.62 -61.20 -71.06
CA VAL A 36 6.31 -61.01 -69.77
C VAL A 36 7.18 -59.75 -69.82
N GLN A 37 7.92 -59.54 -70.92
CA GLN A 37 8.75 -58.34 -71.07
C GLN A 37 7.91 -57.05 -71.16
N ALA A 38 6.75 -57.07 -71.81
CA ALA A 38 5.82 -55.95 -71.83
C ALA A 38 5.20 -55.67 -70.45
N LEU A 39 4.92 -56.71 -69.68
CA LEU A 39 4.46 -56.58 -68.29
C LEU A 39 5.55 -56.09 -67.35
N GLU A 40 6.81 -56.51 -67.53
CA GLU A 40 7.97 -56.02 -66.79
C GLU A 40 8.23 -54.54 -67.10
N GLN A 41 8.21 -54.13 -68.36
CA GLN A 41 8.32 -52.72 -68.73
C GLN A 41 7.19 -51.88 -68.13
N ARG A 42 5.95 -52.40 -68.12
CA ARG A 42 4.81 -51.74 -67.49
C ARG A 42 4.98 -51.67 -65.97
N ASN A 43 5.48 -52.71 -65.32
CA ASN A 43 5.73 -52.70 -63.87
C ASN A 43 6.87 -51.75 -63.52
N GLN A 44 7.96 -51.70 -64.29
CA GLN A 44 9.02 -50.71 -64.08
C GLN A 44 8.51 -49.28 -64.24
N LEU A 45 7.61 -49.03 -65.21
CA LEU A 45 6.96 -47.72 -65.35
C LEU A 45 6.06 -47.39 -64.16
N LEU A 46 5.34 -48.39 -63.62
CA LEU A 46 4.51 -48.23 -62.45
C LEU A 46 5.33 -48.03 -61.18
N GLU A 47 6.48 -48.70 -61.02
CA GLU A 47 7.40 -48.54 -59.90
C GLU A 47 8.09 -47.18 -59.92
N THR A 48 8.56 -46.73 -61.09
CA THR A 48 9.13 -45.39 -61.25
C THR A 48 8.10 -44.29 -61.02
N ARG A 49 6.86 -44.49 -61.48
CA ARG A 49 5.75 -43.58 -61.19
C ARG A 49 5.33 -43.61 -59.71
N TRP A 50 5.32 -44.79 -59.08
CA TRP A 50 5.01 -44.96 -57.66
C TRP A 50 6.06 -44.29 -56.78
N SER A 51 7.35 -44.55 -57.02
CA SER A 51 8.46 -43.91 -56.29
C SER A 51 8.49 -42.40 -56.48
N PHE A 52 8.18 -41.90 -57.68
CA PHE A 52 8.06 -40.47 -57.95
C PHE A 52 6.89 -39.82 -57.20
N LEU A 53 5.72 -40.46 -57.18
CA LEU A 53 4.55 -39.98 -56.44
C LEU A 53 4.76 -40.07 -54.92
N GLN A 54 5.45 -41.11 -54.44
CA GLN A 54 5.81 -41.27 -53.04
C GLN A 54 6.81 -40.19 -52.60
N GLY A 55 7.74 -39.80 -53.48
CA GLY A 55 8.65 -38.66 -53.27
C GLY A 55 7.96 -37.29 -53.31
N GLN A 56 6.82 -37.14 -54.02
CA GLN A 56 5.99 -35.93 -53.96
C GLN A 56 5.08 -35.90 -52.72
N GLY A 57 4.65 -37.05 -52.21
CA GLY A 57 3.76 -37.17 -51.05
C GLY A 57 4.37 -36.76 -49.71
N THR A 58 5.67 -36.44 -49.67
CA THR A 58 6.42 -36.07 -48.46
C THR A 58 6.87 -34.61 -48.44
N ALA A 59 6.21 -33.72 -49.19
CA ALA A 59 6.19 -32.31 -48.81
C ALA A 59 5.12 -32.15 -47.72
N THR A 60 5.38 -32.69 -46.53
CA THR A 60 4.60 -32.32 -45.36
C THR A 60 4.80 -30.82 -45.17
N PHE A 61 3.83 -30.00 -45.57
CA PHE A 61 3.81 -28.61 -45.14
C PHE A 61 4.00 -28.66 -43.62
N ASP A 62 5.07 -28.04 -43.11
CA ASP A 62 5.41 -28.00 -41.69
C ASP A 62 4.41 -27.10 -40.94
N LEU A 63 3.13 -27.45 -41.05
CA LEU A 63 2.00 -26.79 -40.45
C LEU A 63 2.14 -26.82 -38.93
N SER A 64 2.69 -27.91 -38.39
CA SER A 64 3.09 -28.01 -36.98
C SER A 64 4.11 -26.94 -36.58
N HIS A 65 5.17 -26.71 -37.36
CA HIS A 65 6.15 -25.65 -37.08
C HIS A 65 5.52 -24.25 -37.19
N HIS A 66 4.61 -24.03 -38.15
CA HIS A 66 3.89 -22.76 -38.25
C HIS A 66 2.98 -22.51 -37.03
N TYR A 67 2.26 -23.53 -36.56
CA TYR A 67 1.48 -23.43 -35.32
C TYR A 67 2.36 -23.25 -34.09
N GLU A 68 3.50 -23.93 -33.99
CA GLU A 68 4.46 -23.76 -32.89
C GLU A 68 5.06 -22.36 -32.86
N THR A 69 5.43 -21.80 -34.02
CA THR A 69 5.93 -20.42 -34.10
C THR A 69 4.83 -19.39 -33.77
N PHE A 70 3.60 -19.59 -34.25
CA PHE A 70 2.47 -18.74 -33.90
C PHE A 70 2.13 -18.83 -32.40
N GLN A 71 2.09 -20.03 -31.84
CA GLN A 71 1.89 -20.27 -30.41
C GLN A 71 3.00 -19.62 -29.57
N SER A 72 4.26 -19.75 -29.99
CA SER A 72 5.40 -19.10 -29.32
C SER A 72 5.29 -17.58 -29.38
N SER A 73 4.85 -17.01 -30.51
CA SER A 73 4.62 -15.57 -30.63
C SER A 73 3.50 -15.08 -29.70
N LEU A 74 2.39 -15.81 -29.59
CA LEU A 74 1.30 -15.50 -28.66
C LEU A 74 1.72 -15.61 -27.20
N GLN A 75 2.53 -16.62 -26.85
CA GLN A 75 3.08 -16.76 -25.51
C GLN A 75 4.00 -15.60 -25.14
N GLU A 76 4.83 -15.14 -26.09
CA GLU A 76 5.71 -13.98 -25.88
C GLU A 76 4.91 -12.68 -25.73
N GLU A 77 3.86 -12.46 -26.53
CA GLU A 77 2.96 -11.33 -26.37
C GLU A 77 2.22 -11.37 -25.02
N LEU A 78 1.71 -12.54 -24.61
CA LEU A 78 1.10 -12.71 -23.29
C LEU A 78 2.08 -12.39 -22.17
N ARG A 79 3.35 -12.80 -22.32
CA ARG A 79 4.41 -12.51 -21.35
C ARG A 79 4.70 -11.00 -21.27
N LYS A 80 4.76 -10.30 -22.41
CA LYS A 80 4.93 -8.84 -22.45
C LYS A 80 3.78 -8.13 -21.76
N VAL A 81 2.53 -8.44 -22.14
CA VAL A 81 1.34 -7.85 -21.52
C VAL A 81 1.29 -8.13 -20.02
N SER A 82 1.66 -9.35 -19.59
CA SER A 82 1.71 -9.69 -18.16
C SER A 82 2.78 -8.90 -17.40
N GLN A 83 3.94 -8.65 -18.02
CA GLN A 83 5.00 -7.84 -17.46
C GLN A 83 4.60 -6.36 -17.37
N GLU A 84 3.98 -5.82 -18.41
CA GLU A 84 3.44 -4.46 -18.44
C GLU A 84 2.35 -4.27 -17.38
N ARG A 85 1.44 -5.26 -17.25
CA ARG A 85 0.42 -5.26 -16.20
C ARG A 85 1.06 -5.21 -14.81
N GLY A 86 2.05 -6.06 -14.54
CA GLY A 86 2.77 -6.04 -13.25
C GLY A 86 3.50 -4.72 -12.99
N GLN A 87 4.08 -4.11 -14.02
CA GLN A 87 4.71 -2.79 -13.90
C GLN A 87 3.69 -1.68 -13.62
N LEU A 88 2.53 -1.71 -14.28
CA LEU A 88 1.44 -0.77 -14.04
C LEU A 88 0.84 -0.95 -12.64
N GLU A 89 0.66 -2.18 -12.17
CA GLU A 89 0.22 -2.49 -10.80
C GLU A 89 1.21 -1.94 -9.76
N ALA A 90 2.52 -2.13 -9.97
CA ALA A 90 3.55 -1.57 -9.08
C ALA A 90 3.56 -0.04 -9.08
N ASN A 91 3.42 0.60 -10.25
CA ASN A 91 3.33 2.05 -10.37
C ASN A 91 2.07 2.59 -9.70
N LEU A 92 0.93 1.90 -9.85
CA LEU A 92 -0.33 2.26 -9.19
C LEU A 92 -0.18 2.20 -7.67
N LEU A 93 0.39 1.13 -7.13
CA LEU A 93 0.65 1.00 -5.70
C LEU A 93 1.56 2.13 -5.18
N GLN A 94 2.64 2.45 -5.90
CA GLN A 94 3.52 3.56 -5.53
C GLN A 94 2.81 4.92 -5.54
N VAL A 95 1.94 5.18 -6.52
CA VAL A 95 1.17 6.43 -6.58
C VAL A 95 0.16 6.47 -5.43
N LEU A 96 -0.53 5.38 -5.14
CA LEU A 96 -1.48 5.29 -4.02
C LEU A 96 -0.78 5.52 -2.68
N GLU A 97 0.40 4.93 -2.45
CA GLU A 97 1.21 5.16 -1.25
C GLU A 97 1.56 6.64 -1.09
N LYS A 98 2.03 7.30 -2.16
CA LYS A 98 2.33 8.74 -2.13
C LYS A 98 1.10 9.59 -1.87
N VAL A 99 -0.04 9.26 -2.47
CA VAL A 99 -1.31 9.97 -2.23
C VAL A 99 -1.71 9.84 -0.77
N GLU A 100 -1.58 8.66 -0.19
CA GLU A 100 -1.88 8.42 1.22
C GLU A 100 -0.91 9.17 2.15
N GLU A 101 0.39 9.17 1.85
CA GLU A 101 1.38 9.99 2.57
C GLU A 101 1.06 11.49 2.52
N PHE A 102 0.59 11.99 1.36
CA PHE A 102 0.17 13.38 1.25
C PHE A 102 -1.13 13.63 2.03
N ARG A 103 -2.11 12.72 1.96
CA ARG A 103 -3.35 12.81 2.72
C ARG A 103 -3.08 12.94 4.22
N ILE A 104 -2.24 12.07 4.77
CA ILE A 104 -1.82 12.10 6.17
C ILE A 104 -1.14 13.44 6.50
N ARG A 105 -0.19 13.90 5.66
CA ARG A 105 0.48 15.18 5.86
C ARG A 105 -0.48 16.38 5.82
N TYR A 106 -1.47 16.35 4.93
CA TYR A 106 -2.50 17.40 4.86
C TYR A 106 -3.39 17.40 6.10
N GLU A 107 -3.79 16.23 6.58
CA GLU A 107 -4.59 16.10 7.81
C GLU A 107 -3.82 16.60 9.03
N ASP A 108 -2.53 16.27 9.15
CA ASP A 108 -1.65 16.78 10.20
C ASP A 108 -1.52 18.30 10.14
N GLU A 109 -1.35 18.88 8.94
CA GLU A 109 -1.21 20.32 8.77
C GLU A 109 -2.52 21.06 9.07
N ILE A 110 -3.66 20.49 8.69
CA ILE A 110 -4.97 21.01 9.08
C ILE A 110 -5.11 20.98 10.60
N SER A 111 -4.76 19.88 11.26
CA SER A 111 -4.82 19.79 12.74
C SER A 111 -3.95 20.84 13.40
N LYS A 112 -2.68 20.98 12.97
CA LYS A 112 -1.76 22.02 13.50
C LYS A 112 -2.29 23.42 13.26
N ARG A 113 -2.85 23.69 12.08
CA ARG A 113 -3.47 24.98 11.78
C ARG A 113 -4.63 25.25 12.72
N THR A 114 -5.51 24.27 12.96
CA THR A 114 -6.64 24.45 13.90
C THR A 114 -6.18 24.70 15.33
N ASP A 115 -5.11 24.04 15.78
CA ASP A 115 -4.52 24.28 17.11
C ASP A 115 -3.94 25.69 17.22
N LEU A 116 -3.21 26.13 16.19
CA LEU A 116 -2.67 27.49 16.13
C LEU A 116 -3.78 28.54 16.06
N GLU A 117 -4.84 28.32 15.27
CA GLU A 117 -6.01 29.20 15.22
C GLU A 117 -6.73 29.26 16.57
N PHE A 118 -6.86 28.13 17.27
CA PHE A 118 -7.43 28.10 18.63
C PHE A 118 -6.60 28.93 19.61
N THR A 119 -5.27 28.73 19.63
CA THR A 119 -4.38 29.52 20.51
C THR A 119 -4.38 31.00 20.15
N PHE A 120 -4.44 31.34 18.85
CA PHE A 120 -4.54 32.72 18.38
C PHE A 120 -5.83 33.39 18.85
N VAL A 121 -6.97 32.71 18.72
CA VAL A 121 -8.27 33.21 19.19
C VAL A 121 -8.25 33.41 20.71
N GLN A 122 -7.63 32.50 21.46
CA GLN A 122 -7.48 32.66 22.90
C GLN A 122 -6.59 33.86 23.25
N LEU A 123 -5.43 33.99 22.62
CA LEU A 123 -4.52 35.12 22.84
C LEU A 123 -5.17 36.46 22.47
N LYS A 124 -6.01 36.49 21.43
CA LYS A 124 -6.79 37.67 21.05
C LYS A 124 -7.78 38.06 22.14
N LYS A 125 -8.51 37.10 22.73
CA LYS A 125 -9.41 37.37 23.86
C LYS A 125 -8.66 37.90 25.08
N ASP A 126 -7.50 37.34 25.38
CA ASP A 126 -6.67 37.77 26.50
C ASP A 126 -6.12 39.19 26.25
N LEU A 127 -5.71 39.51 25.02
CA LEU A 127 -5.31 40.86 24.62
C LEU A 127 -6.46 41.87 24.72
N ASP A 128 -7.67 41.49 24.28
CA ASP A 128 -8.85 42.34 24.38
C ASP A 128 -9.20 42.62 25.86
N ALA A 129 -9.11 41.61 26.73
CA ALA A 129 -9.32 41.75 28.16
C ALA A 129 -8.27 42.67 28.81
N GLU A 130 -6.99 42.52 28.48
CA GLU A 130 -5.93 43.41 28.97
C GLU A 130 -6.06 44.83 28.41
N CYS A 131 -6.50 45.00 27.17
CA CYS A 131 -6.82 46.31 26.60
C CYS A 131 -7.94 47.00 27.38
N LEU A 132 -9.02 46.30 27.71
CA LEU A 132 -10.12 46.82 28.53
C LEU A 132 -9.64 47.20 29.94
N ARG A 133 -8.85 46.32 30.58
CA ARG A 133 -8.27 46.62 31.90
C ARG A 133 -7.36 47.84 31.86
N ARG A 134 -6.56 48.00 30.80
CA ARG A 134 -5.71 49.19 30.60
C ARG A 134 -6.56 50.45 30.47
N THR A 135 -7.61 50.46 29.63
CA THR A 135 -8.45 51.66 29.45
C THR A 135 -9.21 52.01 30.72
N GLU A 136 -9.66 51.04 31.51
CA GLU A 136 -10.23 51.26 32.84
C GLU A 136 -9.22 51.91 33.81
N LEU A 137 -7.96 51.46 33.81
CA LEU A 137 -6.92 52.09 34.62
C LEU A 137 -6.57 53.50 34.14
N GLU A 138 -6.52 53.73 32.84
CA GLU A 138 -6.27 55.05 32.25
C GLU A 138 -7.39 56.05 32.61
N THR A 139 -8.65 55.61 32.61
CA THR A 139 -9.77 56.47 33.04
C THR A 139 -9.72 56.79 34.53
N LYS A 140 -9.40 55.81 35.38
CA LYS A 140 -9.17 56.05 36.82
C LYS A 140 -8.01 57.00 37.08
N LEU A 141 -6.90 56.84 36.34
CA LEU A 141 -5.74 57.72 36.41
C LEU A 141 -6.11 59.17 36.03
N LYS A 142 -6.81 59.35 34.90
CA LYS A 142 -7.31 60.67 34.47
C LYS A 142 -8.28 61.28 35.51
N GLY A 143 -9.16 60.47 36.09
CA GLY A 143 -10.05 60.90 37.16
C GLY A 143 -9.27 61.41 38.38
N LEU A 144 -8.28 60.65 38.85
CA LEU A 144 -7.40 61.08 39.94
C LEU A 144 -6.59 62.33 39.61
N GLN A 145 -6.06 62.45 38.39
CA GLN A 145 -5.37 63.66 37.92
C GLN A 145 -6.28 64.89 37.98
N SER A 146 -7.50 64.79 37.46
CA SER A 146 -8.48 65.88 37.50
C SER A 146 -8.87 66.27 38.93
N PHE A 147 -8.94 65.29 39.85
CA PHE A 147 -9.20 65.55 41.27
C PHE A 147 -8.03 66.28 41.93
N VAL A 148 -6.79 65.89 41.63
CA VAL A 148 -5.60 66.60 42.14
C VAL A 148 -5.54 68.02 41.61
N GLU A 149 -5.85 68.23 40.33
CA GLU A 149 -5.93 69.57 39.73
C GLU A 149 -7.02 70.42 40.39
N LEU A 150 -8.21 69.86 40.63
CA LEU A 150 -9.28 70.53 41.37
C LEU A 150 -8.85 70.93 42.78
N MET A 151 -8.25 70.01 43.54
CA MET A 151 -7.77 70.33 44.90
C MET A 151 -6.73 71.44 44.87
N ARG A 152 -5.83 71.44 43.89
CA ARG A 152 -4.85 72.49 43.70
C ARG A 152 -5.50 73.85 43.40
N THR A 153 -6.49 73.91 42.51
CA THR A 153 -7.17 75.18 42.21
C THR A 153 -7.99 75.70 43.39
N VAL A 154 -8.65 74.82 44.16
CA VAL A 154 -9.35 75.18 45.39
C VAL A 154 -8.37 75.78 46.40
N TYR A 155 -7.24 75.12 46.68
CA TYR A 155 -6.25 75.64 47.62
C TYR A 155 -5.62 76.96 47.14
N GLU A 156 -5.35 77.11 45.84
CA GLU A 156 -4.86 78.38 45.28
C GLU A 156 -5.89 79.51 45.44
N GLN A 157 -7.18 79.21 45.38
CA GLN A 157 -8.25 80.19 45.58
C GLN A 157 -8.45 80.54 47.05
N GLU A 158 -8.49 79.54 47.94
CA GLU A 158 -8.55 79.76 49.40
C GLU A 158 -7.38 80.64 49.87
N LEU A 159 -6.17 80.37 49.39
CA LEU A 159 -5.00 81.19 49.71
C LEU A 159 -5.15 82.64 49.22
N LYS A 160 -5.75 82.88 48.05
CA LYS A 160 -6.04 84.24 47.55
C LYS A 160 -7.08 84.94 48.42
N ASP A 161 -8.15 84.24 48.81
CA ASP A 161 -9.23 84.77 49.62
C ASP A 161 -8.73 85.11 51.04
N LEU A 162 -7.96 84.21 51.68
CA LEU A 162 -7.29 84.49 52.95
C LEU A 162 -6.33 85.69 52.85
N THR A 163 -5.56 85.78 51.76
CA THR A 163 -4.66 86.93 51.54
C THR A 163 -5.44 88.23 51.34
N ALA A 164 -6.60 88.18 50.69
CA ALA A 164 -7.49 89.34 50.53
C ALA A 164 -8.11 89.74 51.88
N GLN A 165 -8.58 88.78 52.68
CA GLN A 165 -9.15 89.03 53.99
C GLN A 165 -8.14 89.65 54.96
N VAL A 166 -6.89 89.19 54.95
CA VAL A 166 -5.80 89.80 55.75
C VAL A 166 -5.53 91.25 55.32
N LYS A 167 -5.72 91.59 54.04
CA LYS A 167 -5.59 92.97 53.55
C LYS A 167 -6.79 93.84 53.94
N ASP A 168 -8.01 93.30 53.89
CA ASP A 168 -9.24 94.02 54.24
C ASP A 168 -9.35 94.32 55.75
N VAL A 169 -8.89 93.40 56.60
CA VAL A 169 -8.90 93.58 58.08
C VAL A 169 -7.84 94.61 58.55
N SER A 170 -6.96 95.07 57.66
CA SER A 170 -6.01 96.15 57.96
C SER A 170 -6.63 97.57 57.93
N VAL A 171 -7.94 97.70 57.67
CA VAL A 171 -8.66 98.98 57.69
C VAL A 171 -9.34 99.21 59.03
N THR A 172 -8.89 100.28 59.70
CA THR A 172 -9.31 100.78 61.01
C THR A 172 -10.83 100.79 61.23
N VAL A 173 -11.30 99.99 62.18
CA VAL A 173 -12.68 100.03 62.70
C VAL A 173 -12.73 101.05 63.85
N GLY A 174 -13.19 102.26 63.54
CA GLY A 174 -13.63 103.25 64.53
C GLY A 174 -15.05 102.91 65.00
N LEU A 175 -15.20 102.68 66.30
CA LEU A 175 -16.45 102.23 66.93
C LEU A 175 -17.32 103.43 67.33
N ASP A 176 -18.30 103.80 66.49
CA ASP A 176 -19.28 104.84 66.83
C ASP A 176 -20.38 104.28 67.73
N SER A 177 -20.37 104.74 68.99
CA SER A 177 -21.24 104.29 70.08
C SER A 177 -22.39 105.27 70.31
N ARG A 178 -23.46 105.22 69.52
CA ARG A 178 -24.74 105.91 69.83
C ARG A 178 -25.96 105.16 69.28
N CYS A 179 -26.20 103.95 69.78
CA CYS A 179 -27.54 103.38 69.79
C CYS A 179 -27.83 102.90 71.22
N HIS A 180 -28.90 103.40 71.83
CA HIS A 180 -29.43 102.81 73.06
C HIS A 180 -30.07 101.48 72.69
N ILE A 181 -29.22 100.47 72.66
CA ILE A 181 -29.54 99.08 72.38
C ILE A 181 -30.07 98.48 73.68
N ASP A 182 -31.19 97.76 73.64
CA ASP A 182 -31.63 96.92 74.76
C ASP A 182 -30.70 95.71 74.86
N LEU A 183 -29.62 95.87 75.63
CA LEU A 183 -28.62 94.83 75.81
C LEU A 183 -29.22 93.55 76.43
N SER A 184 -30.27 93.66 77.25
CA SER A 184 -30.90 92.50 77.88
C SER A 184 -31.60 91.60 76.85
N GLY A 185 -32.49 92.17 76.03
CA GLY A 185 -33.21 91.42 75.00
C GLY A 185 -32.30 90.81 73.93
N ILE A 186 -31.25 91.53 73.53
CA ILE A 186 -30.26 91.01 72.57
C ILE A 186 -29.41 89.91 73.19
N VAL A 187 -29.00 90.02 74.46
CA VAL A 187 -28.26 88.95 75.12
C VAL A 187 -29.11 87.70 75.29
N GLU A 188 -30.41 87.84 75.59
CA GLU A 188 -31.34 86.71 75.67
C GLU A 188 -31.60 86.07 74.29
N GLU A 189 -31.83 86.86 73.24
CA GLU A 189 -31.99 86.35 71.87
C GLU A 189 -30.71 85.67 71.37
N VAL A 190 -29.55 86.27 71.60
CA VAL A 190 -28.25 85.68 71.24
C VAL A 190 -28.04 84.36 71.99
N LYS A 191 -28.38 84.29 73.29
CA LYS A 191 -28.33 83.03 74.04
C LYS A 191 -29.27 81.98 73.45
N ALA A 192 -30.52 82.34 73.15
CA ALA A 192 -31.49 81.42 72.54
C ALA A 192 -31.02 80.91 71.17
N GLN A 193 -30.39 81.77 70.36
CA GLN A 193 -29.79 81.37 69.08
C GLN A 193 -28.58 80.45 69.27
N TYR A 194 -27.71 80.72 70.24
CA TYR A 194 -26.58 79.83 70.56
C TYR A 194 -27.06 78.48 71.07
N ASP A 195 -28.07 78.44 71.93
CA ASP A 195 -28.65 77.19 72.44
C ASP A 195 -29.30 76.40 71.29
N ALA A 196 -30.00 77.07 70.37
CA ALA A 196 -30.57 76.43 69.19
C ALA A 196 -29.50 75.92 68.20
N ILE A 197 -28.41 76.66 68.02
CA ILE A 197 -27.27 76.23 67.19
C ILE A 197 -26.58 75.03 67.84
N ALA A 198 -26.32 75.07 69.15
CA ALA A 198 -25.70 73.98 69.89
C ALA A 198 -26.56 72.70 69.86
N ALA A 199 -27.89 72.83 70.01
CA ALA A 199 -28.81 71.72 69.88
C ALA A 199 -28.80 71.11 68.47
N ARG A 200 -28.84 71.95 67.42
CA ARG A 200 -28.72 71.48 66.03
C ARG A 200 -27.38 70.81 65.75
N SER A 201 -26.27 71.38 66.22
CA SER A 201 -24.94 70.78 66.03
C SER A 201 -24.81 69.44 66.75
N LEU A 202 -25.44 69.27 67.92
CA LEU A 202 -25.50 67.97 68.60
C LEU A 202 -26.31 66.96 67.78
N GLU A 203 -27.50 67.34 67.31
CA GLU A 203 -28.36 66.48 66.49
C GLU A 203 -27.68 66.06 65.17
N GLU A 204 -27.02 67.00 64.49
CA GLU A 204 -26.24 66.76 63.28
C GLU A 204 -25.05 65.83 63.56
N ALA A 205 -24.33 66.01 64.68
CA ALA A 205 -23.22 65.14 65.07
C ALA A 205 -23.69 63.71 65.42
N GLU A 206 -24.83 63.58 66.09
CA GLU A 206 -25.46 62.29 66.37
C GLU A 206 -25.94 61.62 65.09
N ALA A 207 -26.62 62.35 64.20
CA ALA A 207 -27.08 61.84 62.91
C ALA A 207 -25.91 61.39 62.03
N TYR A 208 -24.82 62.18 61.98
CA TYR A 208 -23.60 61.81 61.28
C TYR A 208 -22.97 60.54 61.85
N SER A 209 -22.89 60.44 63.18
CA SER A 209 -22.33 59.27 63.87
C SER A 209 -23.19 58.02 63.62
N ARG A 210 -24.52 58.14 63.67
CA ARG A 210 -25.45 57.05 63.34
C ARG A 210 -25.28 56.59 61.89
N SER A 211 -25.26 57.52 60.93
CA SER A 211 -25.05 57.22 59.52
C SER A 211 -23.71 56.50 59.26
N GLN A 212 -22.62 56.95 59.89
CA GLN A 212 -21.32 56.29 59.80
C GLN A 212 -21.33 54.87 60.38
N LEU A 213 -22.06 54.63 61.47
CA LEU A 213 -22.20 53.28 62.03
C LEU A 213 -23.02 52.37 61.12
N GLU A 214 -24.11 52.87 60.54
CA GLU A 214 -24.94 52.15 59.57
C GLU A 214 -24.15 51.80 58.30
N GLU A 215 -23.40 52.76 57.74
CA GLU A 215 -22.55 52.55 56.57
C GLU A 215 -21.46 51.50 56.84
N ARG A 216 -20.81 51.55 58.01
CA ARG A 216 -19.81 50.55 58.42
C ARG A 216 -20.44 49.17 58.64
N ALA A 217 -21.64 49.11 59.22
CA ALA A 217 -22.38 47.86 59.41
C ALA A 217 -22.78 47.24 58.06
N ALA A 218 -23.28 48.05 57.12
CA ALA A 218 -23.62 47.63 55.77
C ALA A 218 -22.39 47.08 55.02
N ARG A 219 -21.28 47.82 55.03
CA ARG A 219 -20.01 47.35 54.45
C ARG A 219 -19.53 46.04 55.08
N SER A 220 -19.60 45.93 56.41
CA SER A 220 -19.23 44.69 57.09
C SER A 220 -20.11 43.50 56.69
N ALA A 221 -21.41 43.74 56.47
CA ALA A 221 -22.33 42.70 56.00
C ALA A 221 -22.03 42.29 54.55
N GLU A 222 -21.72 43.24 53.66
CA GLU A 222 -21.30 42.98 52.28
C GLU A 222 -19.98 42.21 52.20
N PHE A 223 -18.97 42.60 53.00
CA PHE A 223 -17.72 41.84 53.09
C PHE A 223 -17.96 40.44 53.66
N GLY A 224 -18.83 40.31 54.66
CA GLY A 224 -19.22 39.03 55.22
C GLY A 224 -19.88 38.12 54.17
N SER A 225 -20.83 38.64 53.39
CA SER A 225 -21.51 37.87 52.35
C SER A 225 -20.58 37.50 51.19
N SER A 226 -19.71 38.42 50.75
CA SER A 226 -18.68 38.15 49.74
C SER A 226 -17.70 37.06 50.19
N LEU A 227 -17.24 37.12 51.45
CA LEU A 227 -16.37 36.09 52.02
C LEU A 227 -17.07 34.73 52.08
N GLN A 228 -18.36 34.68 52.43
CA GLN A 228 -19.13 33.43 52.41
C GLN A 228 -19.31 32.90 50.99
N SER A 229 -19.60 33.75 50.00
CA SER A 229 -19.65 33.34 48.59
C SER A 229 -18.34 32.71 48.14
N SER A 230 -17.21 33.39 48.40
CA SER A 230 -15.88 32.88 48.08
C SER A 230 -15.58 31.55 48.78
N ARG A 231 -15.97 31.39 50.05
CA ARG A 231 -15.83 30.11 50.77
C ARG A 231 -16.67 28.99 50.15
N CYS A 232 -17.90 29.28 49.74
CA CYS A 232 -18.75 28.31 49.03
C CYS A 232 -18.13 27.92 47.68
N GLU A 233 -17.65 28.88 46.89
CA GLU A 233 -16.97 28.63 45.62
C GLU A 233 -15.71 27.77 45.80
N ILE A 234 -14.90 28.04 46.82
CA ILE A 234 -13.73 27.22 47.17
C ILE A 234 -14.17 25.78 47.53
N ALA A 235 -15.26 25.61 48.27
CA ALA A 235 -15.78 24.29 48.61
C ALA A 235 -16.27 23.53 47.37
N ASP A 236 -17.01 24.20 46.47
CA ASP A 236 -17.52 23.62 45.22
C ASP A 236 -16.38 23.21 44.28
N LEU A 237 -15.36 24.07 44.15
CA LEU A 237 -14.15 23.77 43.39
C LEU A 237 -13.42 22.57 43.98
N ASN A 238 -13.31 22.47 45.31
CA ASN A 238 -12.72 21.30 45.96
C ASN A 238 -13.50 20.01 45.68
N VAL A 239 -14.83 20.04 45.74
CA VAL A 239 -15.68 18.89 45.39
C VAL A 239 -15.47 18.50 43.92
N ARG A 240 -15.41 19.47 43.01
CA ARG A 240 -15.16 19.23 41.58
C ARG A 240 -13.77 18.65 41.35
N ILE A 241 -12.73 19.13 42.05
CA ILE A 241 -11.38 18.58 42.00
C ILE A 241 -11.38 17.12 42.45
N GLN A 242 -12.06 16.78 43.55
CA GLN A 242 -12.14 15.40 44.03
C GLN A 242 -12.88 14.48 43.05
N LYS A 243 -13.97 14.97 42.43
CA LYS A 243 -14.69 14.24 41.37
C LYS A 243 -13.80 13.99 40.15
N LEU A 244 -13.04 14.99 39.70
CA LEU A 244 -12.12 14.82 38.59
C LEU A 244 -10.98 13.84 38.94
N ARG A 245 -10.44 13.90 40.16
CA ARG A 245 -9.43 12.94 40.63
C ARG A 245 -9.96 11.51 40.63
N SER A 246 -11.19 11.27 41.11
CA SER A 246 -11.78 9.93 41.10
C SER A 246 -12.06 9.42 39.69
N GLN A 247 -12.50 10.31 38.78
CA GLN A 247 -12.65 9.98 37.36
C GLN A 247 -11.32 9.61 36.71
N ILE A 248 -10.24 10.36 36.97
CA ILE A 248 -8.89 10.05 36.47
C ILE A 248 -8.44 8.68 36.97
N LEU A 249 -8.61 8.38 38.25
CA LEU A 249 -8.24 7.07 38.82
C LEU A 249 -9.07 5.93 38.21
N SER A 250 -10.37 6.13 38.01
CA SER A 250 -11.26 5.15 37.37
C SER A 250 -10.85 4.88 35.92
N ILE A 251 -10.61 5.93 35.13
CA ILE A 251 -10.18 5.82 33.73
C ILE A 251 -8.82 5.12 33.65
N LYS A 252 -7.85 5.48 34.51
CA LYS A 252 -6.56 4.80 34.58
C LYS A 252 -6.70 3.31 34.89
N SER A 253 -7.58 2.94 35.82
CA SER A 253 -7.87 1.53 36.11
C SER A 253 -8.50 0.81 34.90
N HIS A 254 -9.39 1.48 34.15
CA HIS A 254 -9.95 0.93 32.93
C HIS A 254 -8.92 0.76 31.82
N CYS A 255 -8.02 1.73 31.61
CA CYS A 255 -6.91 1.60 30.67
C CYS A 255 -6.03 0.40 30.99
N LEU A 256 -5.60 0.25 32.26
CA LEU A 256 -4.78 -0.90 32.67
C LEU A 256 -5.48 -2.24 32.44
N LYS A 257 -6.79 -2.34 32.72
CA LYS A 257 -7.57 -3.55 32.44
C LYS A 257 -7.68 -3.84 30.95
N LEU A 258 -7.86 -2.81 30.12
CA LEU A 258 -7.90 -2.98 28.67
C LEU A 258 -6.54 -3.39 28.12
N GLU A 259 -5.44 -2.81 28.61
CA GLU A 259 -4.08 -3.21 28.26
C GLU A 259 -3.79 -4.68 28.65
N GLU A 260 -4.23 -5.12 29.83
CA GLU A 260 -4.12 -6.52 30.25
C GLU A 260 -4.94 -7.44 29.34
N ASN A 261 -6.18 -7.07 29.01
CA ASN A 261 -7.02 -7.84 28.10
C ASN A 261 -6.43 -7.92 26.68
N ILE A 262 -5.84 -6.83 26.18
CA ILE A 262 -5.15 -6.81 24.88
C ILE A 262 -3.97 -7.78 24.91
N LYS A 263 -3.12 -7.73 25.93
CA LYS A 263 -1.98 -8.66 26.06
C LYS A 263 -2.43 -10.11 26.09
N VAL A 264 -3.47 -10.44 26.87
CA VAL A 264 -4.01 -11.80 26.93
C VAL A 264 -4.57 -12.24 25.57
N ALA A 265 -5.27 -11.36 24.85
CA ALA A 265 -5.79 -11.67 23.52
C ALA A 265 -4.67 -11.84 22.48
N GLU A 266 -3.61 -11.03 22.56
CA GLU A 266 -2.41 -11.15 21.72
C GLU A 266 -1.69 -12.49 21.97
N GLU A 267 -1.45 -12.84 23.23
CA GLU A 267 -0.82 -14.12 23.61
C GLU A 267 -1.66 -15.32 23.14
N GLN A 268 -2.98 -15.28 23.32
CA GLN A 268 -3.88 -16.32 22.82
C GLN A 268 -3.86 -16.41 21.29
N GLY A 269 -3.85 -15.27 20.60
CA GLY A 269 -3.75 -15.19 19.14
C GLY A 269 -2.44 -15.77 18.62
N GLU A 270 -1.32 -15.45 19.28
CA GLU A 270 0.00 -15.95 18.91
C GLU A 270 0.11 -17.47 19.11
N LEU A 271 -0.43 -18.00 20.21
CA LEU A 271 -0.50 -19.45 20.44
C LEU A 271 -1.34 -20.16 19.37
N ALA A 272 -2.52 -19.62 19.03
CA ALA A 272 -3.38 -20.20 18.00
C ALA A 272 -2.70 -20.16 16.61
N PHE A 273 -1.98 -19.08 16.32
CA PHE A 273 -1.22 -18.95 15.07
C PHE A 273 -0.05 -19.93 15.01
N GLN A 274 0.67 -20.13 16.12
CA GLN A 274 1.75 -21.09 16.18
C GLN A 274 1.24 -22.53 16.01
N ASP A 275 0.13 -22.90 16.65
CA ASP A 275 -0.51 -24.20 16.45
C ASP A 275 -0.96 -24.42 14.99
N ALA A 276 -1.54 -23.40 14.36
CA ALA A 276 -1.91 -23.47 12.94
C ALA A 276 -0.68 -23.64 12.02
N LYS A 277 0.43 -22.94 12.30
CA LYS A 277 1.69 -23.11 11.59
C LYS A 277 2.27 -24.51 11.75
N ASP A 278 2.26 -25.05 12.97
CA ASP A 278 2.79 -26.38 13.25
C ASP A 278 1.95 -27.45 12.54
N LYS A 279 0.62 -27.31 12.53
CA LYS A 279 -0.29 -28.18 11.75
C LYS A 279 -0.02 -28.09 10.25
N LEU A 280 0.19 -26.89 9.72
CA LEU A 280 0.53 -26.70 8.31
C LEU A 280 1.86 -27.40 7.96
N ALA A 281 2.90 -27.22 8.78
CA ALA A 281 4.19 -27.89 8.59
C ALA A 281 4.06 -29.43 8.64
N GLN A 282 3.24 -29.96 9.55
CA GLN A 282 2.94 -31.40 9.63
C GLN A 282 2.24 -31.91 8.36
N LEU A 283 1.26 -31.18 7.85
CA LEU A 283 0.54 -31.53 6.63
C LEU A 283 1.45 -31.46 5.39
N GLU A 284 2.31 -30.44 5.30
CA GLU A 284 3.31 -30.34 4.23
C GLU A 284 4.29 -31.50 4.26
N ALA A 285 4.79 -31.88 5.44
CA ALA A 285 5.67 -33.03 5.62
C ALA A 285 4.97 -34.35 5.22
N ALA A 286 3.72 -34.54 5.64
CA ALA A 286 2.92 -35.71 5.26
C ALA A 286 2.69 -35.77 3.75
N LEU A 287 2.40 -34.63 3.11
CA LEU A 287 2.23 -34.53 1.67
C LEU A 287 3.52 -34.83 0.90
N GLN A 288 4.67 -34.36 1.37
CA GLN A 288 5.96 -34.70 0.79
C GLN A 288 6.27 -36.20 0.91
N LYS A 289 5.99 -36.79 2.07
CA LYS A 289 6.14 -38.24 2.28
C LYS A 289 5.24 -39.04 1.32
N ALA A 290 3.97 -38.66 1.19
CA ALA A 290 3.05 -39.32 0.27
C ALA A 290 3.50 -39.22 -1.20
N LYS A 291 4.06 -38.07 -1.62
CA LYS A 291 4.66 -37.92 -2.96
C LYS A 291 5.86 -38.85 -3.16
N GLN A 292 6.73 -38.98 -2.17
CA GLN A 292 7.87 -39.90 -2.23
C GLN A 292 7.42 -41.35 -2.29
N ASP A 293 6.40 -41.73 -1.51
CA ASP A 293 5.82 -43.06 -1.51
C ASP A 293 5.18 -43.40 -2.87
N MET A 294 4.43 -42.47 -3.47
CA MET A 294 3.89 -42.63 -4.82
C MET A 294 5.01 -42.82 -5.86
N ALA A 295 6.06 -41.99 -5.80
CA ALA A 295 7.21 -42.12 -6.71
C ALA A 295 7.99 -43.44 -6.51
N ARG A 296 7.97 -44.02 -5.30
CA ARG A 296 8.51 -45.35 -5.03
C ARG A 296 7.62 -46.45 -5.62
N GLN A 297 6.31 -46.39 -5.40
CA GLN A 297 5.36 -47.36 -5.95
C GLN A 297 5.39 -47.40 -7.49
N LEU A 298 5.50 -46.25 -8.15
CA LEU A 298 5.64 -46.18 -9.61
C LEU A 298 6.90 -46.89 -10.11
N ARG A 299 8.03 -46.78 -9.39
CA ARG A 299 9.27 -47.49 -9.72
C ARG A 299 9.11 -49.00 -9.52
N GLU A 300 8.59 -49.43 -8.38
CA GLU A 300 8.34 -50.84 -8.08
C GLU A 300 7.37 -51.48 -9.10
N TYR A 301 6.34 -50.74 -9.52
CA TYR A 301 5.41 -51.19 -10.56
C TYR A 301 6.09 -51.31 -11.94
N GLN A 302 6.94 -50.37 -12.30
CA GLN A 302 7.71 -50.45 -13.54
C GLN A 302 8.67 -51.64 -13.55
N ASP A 303 9.34 -51.90 -12.42
CA ASP A 303 10.23 -53.06 -12.27
C ASP A 303 9.44 -54.37 -12.38
N LEU A 304 8.28 -54.46 -11.74
CA LEU A 304 7.39 -55.62 -11.86
C LEU A 304 6.91 -55.81 -13.32
N MET A 305 6.51 -54.75 -14.01
CA MET A 305 6.15 -54.80 -15.42
C MET A 305 7.31 -55.31 -16.28
N ASN A 306 8.53 -54.83 -16.04
CA ASN A 306 9.73 -55.30 -16.74
C ASN A 306 9.95 -56.81 -16.52
N THR A 307 9.79 -57.31 -15.29
CA THR A 307 9.88 -58.75 -15.01
C THR A 307 8.77 -59.55 -15.70
N LYS A 308 7.54 -59.03 -15.74
CA LYS A 308 6.42 -59.66 -16.44
C LYS A 308 6.71 -59.79 -17.94
N LEU A 309 7.21 -58.72 -18.56
CA LEU A 309 7.59 -58.74 -19.98
C LEU A 309 8.73 -59.73 -20.25
N ALA A 310 9.73 -59.82 -19.36
CA ALA A 310 10.79 -60.82 -19.48
C ALA A 310 10.22 -62.25 -19.41
N LEU A 311 9.31 -62.51 -18.48
CA LEU A 311 8.63 -63.80 -18.36
C LEU A 311 7.75 -64.12 -19.58
N ASP A 312 7.03 -63.14 -20.15
CA ASP A 312 6.28 -63.36 -21.39
C ASP A 312 7.19 -63.78 -22.55
N ILE A 313 8.37 -63.16 -22.65
CA ILE A 313 9.38 -63.52 -23.65
C ILE A 313 9.86 -64.95 -23.39
N GLU A 314 10.18 -65.30 -22.14
CA GLU A 314 10.57 -66.67 -21.76
C GLU A 314 9.49 -67.69 -22.13
N ILE A 315 8.22 -67.45 -21.78
CA ILE A 315 7.10 -68.32 -22.13
C ILE A 315 6.98 -68.47 -23.65
N ALA A 316 7.05 -67.37 -24.40
CA ALA A 316 7.01 -67.41 -25.86
C ALA A 316 8.20 -68.20 -26.45
N THR A 317 9.39 -68.10 -25.85
CA THR A 317 10.54 -68.92 -26.25
C THR A 317 10.36 -70.40 -25.92
N TYR A 318 9.80 -70.73 -24.75
CA TYR A 318 9.48 -72.11 -24.38
C TYR A 318 8.42 -72.71 -25.31
N HIS A 319 7.34 -71.98 -25.63
CA HIS A 319 6.34 -72.42 -26.61
C HIS A 319 6.97 -72.72 -27.97
N LYS A 320 7.80 -71.82 -28.51
CA LYS A 320 8.51 -72.06 -29.79
C LYS A 320 9.41 -73.29 -29.77
N LEU A 321 10.07 -73.56 -28.64
CA LEU A 321 10.95 -74.73 -28.51
C LEU A 321 10.13 -76.02 -28.52
N VAL A 322 8.98 -76.04 -27.83
CA VAL A 322 8.05 -77.18 -27.80
C VAL A 322 7.41 -77.41 -29.17
N GLU A 323 6.91 -76.36 -29.82
CA GLU A 323 6.42 -76.43 -31.21
C GLU A 323 7.50 -76.97 -32.17
N GLY A 324 8.77 -76.57 -31.95
CA GLY A 324 9.91 -77.09 -32.70
C GLY A 324 10.19 -78.59 -32.47
N GLU A 325 9.87 -79.14 -31.30
CA GLU A 325 9.99 -80.57 -31.01
C GLU A 325 8.78 -81.38 -31.51
N GLU A 326 7.56 -80.85 -31.40
CA GLU A 326 6.34 -81.47 -31.97
C GLU A 326 6.44 -81.60 -33.49
N ASN A 327 6.94 -80.56 -34.18
CA ASN A 327 7.23 -80.59 -35.61
C ASN A 327 8.29 -81.64 -36.00
N ARG A 328 9.14 -82.10 -35.06
CA ARG A 328 10.11 -83.19 -35.29
C ARG A 328 9.53 -84.58 -35.01
N MET A 329 8.44 -84.66 -34.23
CA MET A 329 7.74 -85.90 -33.91
C MET A 329 6.69 -86.25 -34.98
N ASP A 330 6.13 -85.25 -35.67
CA ASP A 330 5.15 -85.41 -36.76
C ASP A 330 5.76 -85.64 -38.16
N LEU A 331 7.08 -85.78 -38.26
CA LEU A 331 7.78 -86.11 -39.50
C LEU A 331 8.61 -87.40 -39.32
N PRO A 332 8.55 -88.39 -40.24
CA PRO A 332 9.41 -89.56 -40.14
C PRO A 332 10.88 -89.14 -40.26
N SER A 333 11.70 -89.70 -39.38
CA SER A 333 13.13 -89.42 -39.23
C SER A 333 13.86 -89.37 -40.59
N ALA A 334 14.37 -88.20 -40.94
CA ALA A 334 15.41 -88.03 -41.94
C ALA A 334 16.53 -87.17 -41.35
N THR A 335 17.57 -87.87 -40.94
CA THR A 335 18.95 -87.39 -40.76
C THR A 335 19.36 -86.48 -41.93
N VAL A 336 20.13 -85.41 -41.65
CA VAL A 336 21.41 -85.04 -42.31
C VAL A 336 21.75 -83.54 -42.17
N VAL A 337 22.82 -83.32 -41.41
CA VAL A 337 24.01 -82.47 -41.66
C VAL A 337 23.98 -80.94 -41.49
N SER A 338 24.92 -80.55 -40.62
CA SER A 338 25.56 -79.26 -40.37
C SER A 338 26.00 -78.49 -41.62
N ALA A 339 25.72 -77.18 -41.63
CA ALA A 339 26.55 -76.20 -42.33
C ALA A 339 26.75 -74.97 -41.44
N VAL A 340 27.96 -74.85 -40.90
CA VAL A 340 28.50 -73.70 -40.20
C VAL A 340 28.69 -72.54 -41.20
N GLN A 341 28.08 -71.38 -40.93
CA GLN A 341 28.55 -70.11 -41.49
C GLN A 341 28.68 -69.05 -40.40
N SER A 342 29.94 -68.71 -40.15
CA SER A 342 30.40 -67.61 -39.32
C SER A 342 30.23 -66.27 -40.04
N ARG A 343 29.82 -65.21 -39.31
CA ARG A 343 30.53 -63.91 -39.35
C ARG A 343 30.15 -62.93 -38.24
N CYS A 344 31.21 -62.53 -37.54
CA CYS A 344 31.59 -61.24 -36.94
C CYS A 344 30.59 -60.26 -36.28
N ARG A 345 30.74 -60.17 -34.95
CA ARG A 345 31.08 -58.97 -34.14
C ARG A 345 30.91 -57.58 -34.78
N THR A 346 30.17 -56.72 -34.08
CA THR A 346 30.67 -55.40 -33.67
C THR A 346 30.24 -55.07 -32.24
N THR A 347 31.23 -54.69 -31.45
CA THR A 347 31.16 -54.10 -30.11
C THR A 347 31.00 -52.59 -30.23
N ALA A 348 30.19 -51.96 -29.37
CA ALA A 348 30.56 -50.69 -28.71
C ALA A 348 29.46 -50.22 -27.74
N SER A 349 29.63 -50.59 -26.47
CA SER A 349 29.20 -49.78 -25.33
C SER A 349 30.16 -48.60 -25.15
N LYS A 350 29.65 -47.36 -25.11
CA LYS A 350 30.30 -46.24 -24.44
C LYS A 350 29.26 -45.37 -23.72
N SER A 351 29.25 -45.52 -22.41
CA SER A 351 28.89 -44.48 -21.45
C SER A 351 29.98 -43.40 -21.42
N GLY A 352 29.62 -42.15 -21.09
CA GLY A 352 30.60 -41.15 -20.67
C GLY A 352 30.31 -39.69 -21.01
N LEU A 353 29.83 -38.99 -19.98
CA LEU A 353 30.25 -37.64 -19.54
C LEU A 353 29.81 -36.37 -20.32
N SER A 354 28.98 -35.60 -19.59
CA SER A 354 29.14 -34.18 -19.25
C SER A 354 29.40 -33.15 -20.37
N LYS A 355 28.51 -32.16 -20.47
CA LYS A 355 28.87 -30.73 -20.37
C LYS A 355 27.63 -29.85 -20.26
N THR A 356 27.50 -29.21 -19.10
CA THR A 356 26.86 -27.89 -18.96
C THR A 356 27.66 -26.85 -19.74
N PRO A 357 27.01 -25.76 -20.19
CA PRO A 357 27.37 -24.45 -19.62
C PRO A 357 26.10 -23.64 -19.31
N SER A 358 25.94 -23.14 -18.09
CA SER A 358 26.50 -21.87 -17.62
C SER A 358 25.90 -20.63 -18.30
N ARG A 359 24.75 -20.20 -17.76
CA ARG A 359 24.53 -18.86 -17.18
C ARG A 359 25.35 -17.72 -17.82
N LYS A 360 24.71 -16.92 -18.68
CA LYS A 360 25.10 -15.51 -18.92
C LYS A 360 24.03 -14.59 -18.36
N LYS A 361 24.26 -14.12 -17.12
CA LYS A 361 23.59 -12.98 -16.51
C LYS A 361 24.23 -11.72 -17.11
N LYS A 362 23.55 -11.07 -18.05
CA LYS A 362 23.95 -9.72 -18.50
C LYS A 362 23.20 -8.70 -17.64
N ASN A 363 23.95 -8.10 -16.72
CA ASN A 363 23.59 -6.82 -16.13
C ASN A 363 23.64 -5.76 -17.23
N HIS A 364 22.56 -5.03 -17.48
CA HIS A 364 22.60 -3.73 -18.12
C HIS A 364 22.02 -2.70 -17.16
N ARG A 365 22.90 -1.78 -16.74
CA ARG A 365 22.57 -0.53 -16.06
C ARG A 365 22.18 0.52 -17.12
N GLY A 366 21.08 1.22 -16.86
CA GLY A 366 20.78 2.58 -17.35
C GLY A 366 20.10 2.67 -18.72
N PRO A 367 19.31 3.75 -19.00
CA PRO A 367 19.46 5.09 -18.43
C PRO A 367 18.25 5.65 -17.66
N VAL A 368 18.59 6.63 -16.81
CA VAL A 368 17.74 7.52 -16.03
C VAL A 368 16.94 8.44 -16.96
N ILE A 369 15.61 8.47 -16.81
CA ILE A 369 14.75 9.53 -17.37
C ILE A 369 14.55 10.57 -16.27
N LYS A 370 14.97 11.81 -16.57
CA LYS A 370 14.83 12.99 -15.73
C LYS A 370 13.37 13.43 -15.68
N ILE A 371 12.85 13.66 -14.47
CA ILE A 371 11.61 14.39 -14.22
C ILE A 371 11.98 15.87 -14.13
N THR A 372 11.52 16.71 -15.05
CA THR A 372 11.29 18.15 -14.80
C THR A 372 10.35 18.71 -15.87
N GLU A 373 9.55 19.72 -15.49
CA GLU A 373 8.65 20.54 -16.34
C GLU A 373 7.23 20.01 -16.60
N MET A 374 6.39 19.88 -15.56
CA MET A 374 4.94 20.14 -15.72
C MET A 374 4.29 20.83 -14.51
N SER A 375 5.02 21.10 -13.42
CA SER A 375 4.45 21.62 -12.17
C SER A 375 4.53 23.15 -12.00
N GLU A 376 5.19 23.88 -12.89
CA GLU A 376 5.26 25.35 -12.80
C GLU A 376 4.08 26.07 -13.47
N LYS A 377 3.29 25.39 -14.31
CA LYS A 377 2.12 26.01 -14.97
C LYS A 377 0.86 26.06 -14.11
N TYR A 378 0.81 25.34 -12.99
CA TYR A 378 -0.38 25.34 -12.11
C TYR A 378 -0.31 26.36 -10.97
N LEU A 379 0.85 26.95 -10.67
CA LEU A 379 0.96 27.98 -9.62
C LEU A 379 0.80 29.42 -10.11
N SER A 380 0.91 29.69 -11.42
CA SER A 380 0.76 31.04 -11.95
C SER A 380 -0.70 31.43 -12.26
N GLN A 381 -1.64 30.49 -12.19
CA GLN A 381 -3.05 30.76 -12.54
C GLN A 381 -3.93 31.12 -11.33
N GLU A 382 -3.48 30.87 -10.09
CA GLU A 382 -4.19 31.30 -8.87
C GLU A 382 -3.77 32.69 -8.37
N SER A 383 -2.67 33.26 -8.89
CA SER A 383 -2.21 34.60 -8.53
C SER A 383 -2.95 35.73 -9.27
N GLU A 384 -3.61 35.46 -10.39
CA GLU A 384 -4.34 36.49 -11.17
C GLU A 384 -5.85 36.54 -10.85
N ALA A 385 -6.33 35.69 -9.93
CA ALA A 385 -7.75 35.63 -9.54
C ALA A 385 -8.04 36.27 -8.17
N SER A 386 -7.11 37.04 -7.61
CA SER A 386 -7.28 37.71 -6.31
C SER A 386 -6.77 39.16 -6.23
N GLU A 387 -6.74 39.87 -7.36
CA GLU A 387 -6.71 41.35 -7.37
C GLU A 387 -8.09 41.94 -7.68
#